data_AF-A0A9W4MYF8-F1
#
_entry.id   AF-A0A9W4MYF8-F1
#
_cell.length_a   1.000
_cell.length_b   1.000
_cell.length_c   1.000
_cell.angle_alpha   90.00
_cell.angle_beta   90.00
_cell.angle_gamma   90.00
#
_symmetry.space_group_name_H-M   'P 1'
#
loop_
_entity.id
_entity.type
_entity.pdbx_description
1 polymer ?
#
loop_
_entity_poly.entity_id
_entity_poly.type
_entity_poly.pdbx_seq_one_letter_code
_entity_poly.pdbx_strand_id
1 'polypeptide(L)'
;MTAYLRDLKGKPVAESEPIRMGFYRVIGVGRSLVFHDKLLFSQANTAPGVTDSSITKLCELEADLSRIPKELFTKKINSRGNQFYHVNYDLVLTPTSASLLFDLQFNGVSYGSVRSRY
;
A
#
# COMPACT_ATOMS: atom_id res chain seq x y z
N MET A 1 -4.92 -2.69 -7.11
CA MET A 1 -3.60 -2.22 -7.61
C MET A 1 -2.57 -3.28 -7.24
N THR A 2 -1.38 -3.27 -7.83
CA THR A 2 -0.31 -4.21 -7.50
C THR A 2 0.86 -3.44 -6.92
N ALA A 3 1.34 -3.83 -5.74
CA ALA A 3 2.49 -3.22 -5.08
C ALA A 3 3.71 -4.13 -5.21
N TYR A 4 4.87 -3.53 -5.47
CA TYR A 4 6.15 -4.21 -5.54
C TYR A 4 7.09 -3.64 -4.48
N LEU A 5 7.72 -4.51 -3.70
CA LEU A 5 8.80 -4.13 -2.78
C LEU A 5 10.07 -3.86 -3.59
N ARG A 6 10.19 -2.66 -4.19
CA ARG A 6 11.36 -2.30 -5.03
C ARG A 6 12.53 -1.74 -4.22
N ASP A 7 12.26 -1.17 -3.06
CA ASP A 7 13.27 -0.44 -2.26
C ASP A 7 14.16 -1.37 -1.40
N LEU A 8 13.95 -2.69 -1.49
CA LEU A 8 14.73 -3.70 -0.78
C LEU A 8 15.85 -4.32 -1.61
N LYS A 9 16.14 -3.81 -2.82
CA LYS A 9 17.18 -4.37 -3.70
C LYS A 9 18.52 -4.57 -2.96
N GLY A 10 18.83 -5.82 -2.63
CA GLY A 10 20.09 -6.24 -2.01
C GLY A 10 20.29 -5.87 -0.55
N LYS A 11 19.29 -5.31 0.14
CA LYS A 11 19.38 -5.01 1.58
C LYS A 11 18.76 -6.15 2.39
N PRO A 12 19.47 -6.71 3.39
CA PRO A 12 18.86 -7.65 4.30
C PRO A 12 17.68 -6.95 5.00
N VAL A 13 16.52 -7.60 4.96
CA VAL A 13 15.37 -7.16 5.75
C VAL A 13 15.64 -7.58 7.18
N ALA A 14 16.03 -6.64 8.03
CA ALA A 14 16.21 -6.91 9.45
C ALA A 14 14.85 -7.14 10.11
N GLU A 15 14.80 -8.09 11.05
CA GLU A 15 13.61 -8.27 11.89
C GLU A 15 13.33 -6.97 12.66
N SER A 16 12.06 -6.58 12.75
CA SER A 16 11.60 -5.34 13.39
C SER A 16 11.97 -4.01 12.70
N GLU A 17 12.68 -4.02 11.57
CA GLU A 17 12.92 -2.78 10.80
C GLU A 17 11.72 -2.52 9.86
N PRO A 18 11.01 -1.37 10.02
CA PRO A 18 9.83 -1.08 9.21
C PRO A 18 10.20 -0.65 7.79
N ILE A 19 9.54 -1.26 6.81
CA ILE A 19 9.63 -0.93 5.39
C ILE A 19 8.42 -0.08 5.02
N ARG A 20 8.66 1.16 4.57
CA ARG A 20 7.59 2.08 4.18
C ARG A 20 7.35 2.01 2.68
N MET A 21 6.10 1.76 2.28
CA MET A 21 5.69 1.75 0.89
C MET A 21 4.65 2.85 0.65
N GLY A 22 4.96 3.80 -0.23
CA GLY A 22 4.04 4.88 -0.60
C GLY A 22 2.99 4.41 -1.61
N PHE A 23 1.73 4.70 -1.34
CA PHE A 23 0.58 4.43 -2.19
C PHE A 23 -0.17 5.70 -2.54
N TYR A 24 -0.85 5.65 -3.68
CA TYR A 24 -1.69 6.74 -4.16
C TYR A 24 -2.99 6.25 -4.76
N ARG A 25 -4.09 6.96 -4.46
CA ARG A 25 -5.44 6.68 -4.95
C ARG A 25 -6.11 7.96 -5.43
N VAL A 26 -6.78 7.85 -6.59
CA VAL A 26 -7.76 8.83 -7.06
C VAL A 26 -9.14 8.20 -6.94
N ILE A 27 -10.02 8.82 -6.15
CA ILE A 27 -11.27 8.22 -5.70
C ILE A 27 -12.41 9.17 -6.00
N GLY A 28 -13.42 8.74 -6.75
CA GLY A 28 -14.61 9.56 -6.95
C GLY A 28 -15.32 9.83 -5.63
N VAL A 29 -15.84 11.04 -5.43
CA VAL A 29 -16.65 11.34 -4.24
C VAL A 29 -17.86 10.39 -4.19
N GLY A 30 -18.12 9.80 -3.02
CA GLY A 30 -19.18 8.81 -2.82
C GLY A 30 -18.83 7.36 -3.19
N ARG A 31 -17.61 7.08 -3.65
CA ARG A 31 -17.12 5.72 -3.88
C ARG A 31 -16.56 5.09 -2.59
N SER A 32 -16.38 3.78 -2.59
CA SER A 32 -15.73 3.05 -1.50
C SER A 32 -14.32 3.58 -1.23
N LEU A 33 -13.97 3.65 0.05
CA LEU A 33 -12.63 3.99 0.54
C LEU A 33 -11.84 2.76 1.02
N VAL A 34 -12.41 1.56 0.85
CA VAL A 34 -11.76 0.29 1.15
C VAL A 34 -11.16 -0.30 -0.13
N PHE A 35 -9.88 -0.62 -0.09
CA PHE A 35 -9.12 -1.11 -1.25
C PHE A 35 -8.45 -2.45 -0.94
N HIS A 36 -8.51 -3.35 -1.92
CA HIS A 36 -7.82 -4.65 -1.88
C HIS A 36 -6.67 -4.65 -2.88
N ASP A 37 -5.46 -4.82 -2.37
CA ASP A 37 -4.23 -4.82 -3.17
C ASP A 37 -3.48 -6.13 -3.00
N LYS A 38 -2.81 -6.58 -4.07
CA LYS A 38 -1.94 -7.76 -4.01
C LYS A 38 -0.50 -7.28 -3.79
N LEU A 39 0.12 -7.79 -2.74
CA LEU A 39 1.55 -7.62 -2.52
C LEU A 39 2.28 -8.76 -3.20
N LEU A 40 3.18 -8.43 -4.11
CA LEU A 40 3.96 -9.40 -4.86
C LEU A 40 5.45 -9.26 -4.51
N PHE A 41 6.16 -10.39 -4.56
CA PHE A 41 7.61 -10.43 -4.33
C PHE A 41 8.30 -11.30 -5.37
N SER A 42 9.60 -11.07 -5.55
CA SER A 42 10.49 -11.91 -6.35
C SER A 42 11.73 -12.22 -5.50
N GLN A 43 12.19 -13.47 -5.54
CA GLN A 43 13.42 -13.90 -4.87
C GLN A 43 14.67 -13.65 -5.72
N ALA A 44 14.51 -13.12 -6.94
CA ALA A 44 15.64 -12.83 -7.81
C ALA A 44 16.45 -11.65 -7.25
N ASN A 45 17.78 -11.77 -7.29
CA ASN A 45 18.69 -10.68 -6.90
C ASN A 45 18.51 -9.41 -7.76
N THR A 46 17.93 -9.56 -8.95
CA THR A 46 17.57 -8.46 -9.84
C THR A 46 16.05 -8.41 -9.98
N ALA A 47 15.44 -7.29 -9.59
CA ALA A 47 14.01 -7.07 -9.82
C ALA A 47 13.69 -7.22 -11.31
N PRO A 48 12.67 -8.00 -11.68
CA PRO A 48 12.36 -8.26 -13.08
C PRO A 48 11.85 -6.98 -13.77
N GLY A 49 12.22 -6.81 -15.05
CA GLY A 49 11.81 -5.64 -15.83
C GLY A 49 10.31 -5.62 -16.17
N VAL A 50 9.69 -6.80 -16.20
CA VAL A 50 8.25 -7.01 -16.40
C VAL A 50 7.78 -8.11 -15.46
N THR A 51 6.46 -8.21 -15.24
CA THR A 51 5.90 -9.32 -14.47
C THR A 51 6.17 -10.64 -15.18
N ASP A 52 6.86 -11.56 -14.52
CA ASP A 52 7.16 -12.90 -15.04
C ASP A 52 6.77 -14.00 -14.03
N SER A 53 7.03 -15.25 -14.38
CA SER A 53 6.69 -16.41 -13.54
C SER A 53 7.52 -16.53 -12.25
N SER A 54 8.56 -15.72 -12.06
CA SER A 54 9.34 -15.68 -10.81
C SER A 54 8.64 -14.85 -9.72
N ILE A 55 7.64 -14.05 -10.08
CA ILE A 55 6.90 -13.20 -9.16
C ILE A 55 5.81 -14.01 -8.49
N THR A 56 5.86 -14.07 -7.16
CA THR A 56 4.89 -14.78 -6.33
C THR A 56 4.04 -13.79 -5.53
N LYS A 57 2.76 -14.12 -5.34
CA LYS A 57 1.88 -13.38 -4.43
C LYS A 57 2.30 -13.65 -2.99
N LEU A 58 2.62 -12.60 -2.25
CA LEU A 58 2.91 -12.68 -0.82
C LEU A 58 1.62 -12.73 0.01
N CYS A 59 0.74 -11.74 -0.21
CA CYS A 59 -0.55 -11.64 0.47
C CYS A 59 -1.49 -10.66 -0.26
N GLU A 60 -2.74 -10.61 0.19
CA GLU A 60 -3.69 -9.54 -0.14
C GLU A 60 -3.82 -8.58 1.04
N LEU A 61 -3.81 -7.28 0.76
CA LEU A 61 -3.88 -6.19 1.69
C LEU A 61 -5.23 -5.48 1.58
N GLU A 62 -5.95 -5.36 2.68
CA GLU A 62 -7.18 -4.56 2.78
C GLU A 62 -6.87 -3.22 3.47
N ALA A 63 -6.78 -2.15 2.69
CA ALA A 63 -6.56 -0.79 3.17
C ALA A 63 -7.89 -0.04 3.27
N ASP A 64 -8.32 0.26 4.50
CA ASP A 64 -9.54 1.02 4.78
C ASP A 64 -9.23 2.50 5.03
N LEU A 65 -9.32 3.32 3.98
CA LEU A 65 -9.11 4.76 4.08
C LEU A 65 -10.33 5.50 4.68
N SER A 66 -11.45 4.81 4.96
CA SER A 66 -12.64 5.46 5.53
C SER A 66 -12.41 5.96 6.96
N ARG A 67 -11.36 5.45 7.63
CA ARG A 67 -10.92 5.84 8.97
C ARG A 67 -10.22 7.20 8.99
N ILE A 68 -9.75 7.69 7.85
CA ILE A 68 -9.11 8.99 7.74
C ILE A 68 -10.20 10.06 7.55
N PRO A 69 -10.21 11.15 8.34
CA PRO A 69 -11.12 12.27 8.12
C PRO A 69 -11.02 12.79 6.68
N LYS A 70 -12.15 12.81 5.96
CA LYS A 70 -12.18 13.12 4.52
C LYS A 70 -11.77 14.56 4.22
N GLU A 71 -11.83 15.44 5.21
CA GLU A 71 -11.38 16.83 5.14
C GLU A 71 -9.87 16.91 4.91
N LEU A 72 -9.12 15.89 5.30
CA LEU A 72 -7.68 15.79 5.08
C LEU A 72 -7.34 15.34 3.65
N PHE A 73 -8.31 14.82 2.90
CA PHE A 73 -8.07 14.42 1.52
C PHE A 73 -8.03 15.63 0.59
N THR A 74 -7.11 15.60 -0.37
CA THR A 74 -7.07 16.65 -1.40
C THR A 74 -8.22 16.44 -2.37
N LYS A 75 -9.22 17.33 -2.34
CA LYS A 75 -10.36 17.31 -3.26
C LYS A 75 -10.03 18.05 -4.56
N LYS A 76 -10.31 17.45 -5.71
CA LYS A 76 -10.12 18.03 -7.05
C LYS A 76 -11.37 17.88 -7.91
N ILE A 77 -11.47 18.74 -8.93
CA ILE A 77 -12.53 18.72 -9.95
C ILE A 77 -11.85 18.58 -11.31
N ASN A 78 -12.34 17.68 -12.16
CA ASN A 78 -11.83 17.57 -13.54
C ASN A 78 -12.58 18.50 -14.50
N SER A 79 -12.15 18.56 -15.76
CA SER A 79 -12.77 19.39 -16.81
C SER A 79 -14.24 19.05 -17.10
N ARG A 80 -14.75 17.92 -16.61
CA ARG A 80 -16.15 17.49 -16.73
C ARG A 80 -16.99 17.80 -15.49
N GLY A 81 -16.45 18.55 -14.52
CA GLY A 81 -17.15 18.90 -13.27
C GLY A 81 -17.20 17.77 -12.23
N ASN A 82 -16.60 16.61 -12.50
CA ASN A 82 -16.62 15.49 -11.56
C ASN A 82 -15.60 15.70 -10.43
N GLN A 83 -16.03 15.44 -9.19
CA GLN A 83 -15.21 15.60 -7.99
C GLN A 83 -14.51 14.30 -7.58
N PHE A 84 -13.25 14.40 -7.19
CA PHE A 84 -12.42 13.29 -6.75
C PHE A 84 -11.58 13.65 -5.53
N TYR A 85 -11.24 12.67 -4.71
CA TYR A 85 -10.20 12.73 -3.71
C TYR A 85 -8.89 12.19 -4.28
N HIS A 86 -7.81 12.88 -3.96
CA HIS A 86 -6.43 12.46 -4.15
C HIS A 86 -5.87 12.13 -2.77
N VAL A 87 -5.47 10.87 -2.58
CA VAL A 87 -5.01 10.38 -1.28
C VAL A 87 -3.66 9.71 -1.47
N ASN A 88 -2.63 10.26 -0.82
CA ASN A 88 -1.33 9.63 -0.64
C ASN A 88 -1.28 9.05 0.77
N TYR A 89 -0.87 7.80 0.92
CA TYR A 89 -0.75 7.14 2.22
C TYR A 89 0.39 6.13 2.16
N ASP A 90 0.92 5.74 3.31
CA ASP A 90 1.96 4.74 3.42
C ASP A 90 1.37 3.46 4.00
N LEU A 91 1.81 2.32 3.46
CA LEU A 91 1.69 1.04 4.15
C LEU A 91 3.05 0.70 4.73
N VAL A 92 3.13 0.68 6.06
CA VAL A 92 4.34 0.37 6.80
C VAL A 92 4.33 -1.11 7.15
N LEU A 93 5.22 -1.86 6.50
CA LEU A 93 5.43 -3.27 6.69
C LEU A 93 6.48 -3.50 7.77
N THR A 94 6.13 -4.19 8.85
CA THR A 94 7.07 -4.63 9.89
C THR A 94 7.16 -6.15 9.86
N PRO A 95 8.30 -6.72 9.39
CA PRO A 95 8.57 -8.14 9.50
C PRO A 95 8.77 -8.55 10.96
N THR A 96 8.09 -9.62 11.36
CA THR A 96 8.26 -10.27 12.67
C THR A 96 8.60 -11.74 12.46
N SER A 97 9.13 -12.41 13.49
CA SER A 97 9.48 -13.85 13.46
C SER A 97 8.44 -14.78 12.85
N ALA A 98 7.14 -14.48 12.97
CA ALA A 98 6.06 -15.35 12.49
C ALA A 98 5.04 -14.67 11.56
N SER A 99 5.12 -13.36 11.35
CA SER A 99 4.10 -12.63 10.60
C SER A 99 4.61 -11.33 9.98
N LEU A 100 3.84 -10.79 9.04
CA LEU A 100 4.03 -9.45 8.52
C LEU A 100 2.94 -8.55 9.07
N LEU A 101 3.34 -7.55 9.84
CA LEU A 101 2.43 -6.51 10.29
C LEU A 101 2.39 -5.39 9.26
N PHE A 102 1.20 -4.90 8.97
CA PHE A 102 1.01 -3.78 8.07
C PHE A 102 0.24 -2.69 8.80
N ASP A 103 0.80 -1.48 8.84
CA ASP A 103 0.17 -0.30 9.41
C ASP A 103 -0.14 0.72 8.32
N LEU A 104 -1.38 1.19 8.28
CA LEU A 104 -1.82 2.22 7.34
C LEU A 104 -1.53 3.59 7.95
N GLN A 105 -0.59 4.32 7.37
CA GLN A 105 -0.23 5.65 7.82
C GLN A 105 -0.64 6.72 6.81
N PHE A 106 -1.17 7.83 7.32
CA PHE A 106 -1.49 9.01 6.53
C PHE A 106 -0.90 10.23 7.23
N ASN A 107 -0.08 11.01 6.50
CA ASN A 107 0.71 12.11 7.05
C ASN A 107 1.52 11.73 8.30
N GLY A 108 2.09 10.52 8.32
CA GLY A 108 2.89 10.00 9.43
C GLY A 108 2.09 9.52 10.66
N VAL A 109 0.75 9.56 10.61
CA VAL A 109 -0.13 9.09 11.69
C VAL A 109 -0.72 7.73 11.32
N SER A 110 -0.71 6.78 12.25
CA SER A 110 -1.36 5.47 12.08
C SER A 110 -2.89 5.59 12.15
N TYR A 111 -3.56 4.99 11.17
CA TYR A 111 -5.02 4.84 11.10
C TYR A 111 -5.45 3.36 11.23
N GLY A 112 -4.51 2.51 11.64
CA GLY A 112 -4.75 1.13 12.01
C GLY A 112 -4.12 0.12 11.07
N SER A 113 -4.19 -1.15 11.48
CA SER A 113 -3.57 -2.25 10.75
C SER A 113 -4.34 -2.60 9.48
N VAL A 114 -3.59 -2.93 8.43
CA VAL A 114 -4.11 -3.50 7.20
C VAL A 114 -4.30 -5.00 7.38
N ARG A 115 -5.45 -5.52 6.96
CA ARG A 115 -5.73 -6.95 7.05
C ARG A 115 -5.00 -7.68 5.93
N SER A 116 -4.14 -8.64 6.28
CA SER A 116 -3.43 -9.50 5.33
C SER A 116 -4.11 -10.87 5.22
N ARG A 117 -4.23 -11.39 3.99
CA ARG A 117 -4.61 -12.78 3.71
C ARG A 117 -3.52 -13.44 2.88
N TYR A 118 -3.00 -14.56 3.36
CA TYR A 118 -1.95 -15.35 2.71
C TYR A 118 -2.57 -16.37 1.75
#